data_AF-A0A947N448-F1
#
_entry.id   AF-A0A947N448-F1
#
_cell.length_a   1.000
_cell.length_b   1.000
_cell.length_c   1.000
_cell.angle_alpha   90.00
_cell.angle_beta   90.00
_cell.angle_gamma   90.00
#
_symmetry.space_group_name_H-M   'P 1'
#
loop_
_entity.id
_entity.type
_entity.pdbx_description
1 polymer ?
#
loop_
_entity_poly.entity_id
_entity_poly.type
_entity_poly.pdbx_seq_one_letter_code
_entity_poly.pdbx_strand_id
1 'polypeptide(L)' 'MPKQCTICGKQGRLVQKRVKLRGKYNPTIKKRQHPNLQKFLVPLGTTKKLYSQYAGKRVLTCAKCIKTLAKRK' A
#
# COMPACT_ATOMS: atom_id res chain seq x y z
N MET A 1 -15.95 -3.51 -2.31
CA MET A 1 -15.14 -2.29 -2.06
C MET A 1 -13.83 -2.37 -2.83
N PRO A 2 -13.32 -1.26 -3.39
CA PRO A 2 -12.05 -1.26 -4.09
C PRO A 2 -10.91 -1.66 -3.12
N LYS A 3 -9.98 -2.51 -3.59
CA LYS A 3 -8.75 -2.87 -2.84
C LYS A 3 -7.83 -1.64 -2.78
N GLN A 4 -8.15 -0.71 -1.89
CA GLN A 4 -7.48 0.59 -1.72
C GLN A 4 -7.05 0.79 -0.26
N CYS A 5 -5.90 1.44 -0.07
CA CYS A 5 -5.47 1.87 1.25
C CYS A 5 -6.28 3.08 1.71
N THR A 6 -6.89 3.02 2.90
CA THR A 6 -7.67 4.15 3.46
C THR A 6 -6.83 5.37 3.82
N ILE A 7 -5.53 5.18 4.09
CA ILE A 7 -4.64 6.24 4.59
C ILE A 7 -3.97 7.01 3.45
N CYS A 8 -3.40 6.30 2.47
CA CYS A 8 -2.63 6.91 1.38
C CYS A 8 -3.28 6.78 0.00
N GLY A 9 -4.49 6.19 -0.08
CA GLY A 9 -5.22 6.06 -1.34
C GLY A 9 -4.61 5.11 -2.36
N LYS A 10 -3.54 4.36 -2.02
CA LYS A 10 -2.91 3.42 -2.97
C LYS A 10 -3.91 2.40 -3.50
N GLN A 11 -3.98 2.31 -4.83
CA GLN A 11 -4.80 1.37 -5.56
C GLN A 11 -3.93 0.42 -6.39
N GLY A 12 -4.54 -0.64 -6.91
CA GLY A 12 -3.85 -1.55 -7.83
C GLY A 12 -3.60 -0.90 -9.19
N ARG A 13 -2.38 -1.05 -9.72
CA ARG A 13 -1.97 -0.49 -11.01
C ARG A 13 -1.79 -1.60 -12.05
N LEU A 14 -2.17 -1.36 -13.30
CA LEU A 14 -1.78 -2.20 -14.43
C LEU A 14 -0.35 -1.89 -14.84
N VAL A 15 0.50 -2.91 -14.85
CA VAL A 15 1.92 -2.79 -15.21
C VAL A 15 2.25 -3.86 -16.25
N GLN A 16 3.02 -3.49 -17.27
CA GLN A 16 3.50 -4.42 -18.27
C GLN A 16 4.65 -5.25 -17.70
N LYS A 17 4.55 -6.58 -17.79
CA LYS A 17 5.65 -7.48 -17.44
C LYS A 17 6.72 -7.37 -18.53
N ARG A 18 7.98 -7.21 -18.14
CA ARG A 18 9.13 -7.29 -19.04
C ARG A 18 9.92 -8.56 -18.74
N VAL A 19 10.35 -9.27 -19.78
CA VAL A 19 11.17 -10.48 -19.67
C VAL A 19 12.44 -10.27 -20.47
N LYS A 20 13.60 -10.63 -19.91
CA LYS A 20 14.88 -10.53 -20.61
C LYS A 20 15.00 -11.71 -21.57
N LEU A 21 14.99 -11.43 -22.87
CA LEU A 21 15.24 -12.42 -23.92
C LEU A 21 16.51 -12.02 -24.66
N ARG A 22 17.49 -12.93 -24.70
CA ARG A 22 18.75 -12.80 -25.47
C ARG A 22 19.38 -11.40 -25.42
N GLY A 23 19.40 -10.77 -24.24
CA GLY A 23 20.07 -9.48 -23.99
C GLY A 23 19.17 -8.25 -23.81
N LYS A 24 17.89 -8.26 -24.23
CA LYS A 24 16.97 -7.10 -24.10
C LYS A 24 15.72 -7.44 -23.28
N TYR A 25 15.19 -6.46 -22.54
CA TYR A 25 13.93 -6.59 -21.79
C TYR A 25 12.74 -6.31 -22.70
N ASN A 26 12.04 -7.36 -23.12
CA ASN A 26 10.89 -7.24 -24.00
C ASN A 26 9.58 -7.15 -23.20
N PRO A 27 8.69 -6.22 -23.55
CA PRO A 27 7.35 -6.18 -23.01
C PRO A 27 6.55 -7.45 -23.37
N THR A 28 5.83 -7.99 -22.40
CA THR A 28 4.97 -9.18 -22.56
C THR A 28 3.54 -8.83 -22.12
N ILE A 29 2.98 -9.60 -21.18
CA ILE A 29 1.59 -9.48 -20.72
C ILE A 29 1.45 -8.34 -19.71
N LYS A 30 0.29 -7.66 -19.72
CA LYS A 30 -0.09 -6.71 -18.66
C LYS A 30 -0.58 -7.47 -17.43
N LYS A 31 -0.02 -7.17 -16.26
CA LYS A 31 -0.47 -7.73 -14.97
C LYS A 31 -0.94 -6.63 -14.03
N ARG A 32 -1.93 -6.93 -13.20
CA ARG A 32 -2.35 -6.03 -12.13
C ARG A 32 -1.45 -6.23 -10.91
N GLN A 33 -0.82 -5.16 -10.46
CA GLN A 33 -0.07 -5.14 -9.20
C GLN A 33 -0.97 -4.57 -8.11
N HIS A 34 -1.17 -5.33 -7.04
CA HIS A 34 -1.97 -4.91 -5.90
C HIS A 34 -1.10 -4.30 -4.80
N PRO A 35 -1.58 -3.27 -4.09
CA PRO A 35 -0.93 -2.82 -2.87
C PRO A 35 -0.98 -3.94 -1.81
N ASN A 36 0.07 -4.05 -0.99
CA ASN A 36 0.12 -4.98 0.15
C ASN A 36 -0.78 -4.44 1.28
N LEU A 37 -2.08 -4.73 1.18
CA LEU A 37 -3.13 -4.29 2.10
C LEU A 37 -3.27 -5.27 3.26
N GLN A 38 -3.41 -4.73 4.47
CA GLN A 38 -3.54 -5.47 5.72
C GLN A 38 -4.62 -4.82 6.59
N LYS A 39 -5.34 -5.63 7.36
CA LYS A 39 -6.26 -5.14 8.40
C LYS A 39 -5.43 -4.68 9.59
N PHE A 40 -5.54 -3.41 9.97
CA PHE A 40 -4.71 -2.81 11.01
C PHE A 40 -5.57 -2.00 12.00
N LEU A 41 -5.28 -2.14 13.29
CA LEU A 41 -5.86 -1.32 14.35
C LEU A 41 -4.97 -0.10 14.56
N VAL A 42 -5.50 1.10 14.36
CA VAL A 42 -4.73 2.34 14.58
C VAL A 42 -4.67 2.64 16.07
N PRO A 43 -3.47 2.84 16.67
CA PRO A 43 -3.35 3.18 18.09
C PRO A 43 -4.02 4.51 18.43
N LEU A 44 -4.53 4.65 19.66
CA LEU A 44 -5.18 5.89 20.12
C LEU A 44 -4.17 7.05 20.26
N GLY A 45 -2.96 6.76 20.74
CA GLY A 45 -1.90 7.75 20.98
C GLY A 45 -1.13 8.19 19.73
N THR A 46 -1.70 8.12 18.53
CA THR A 46 -0.98 8.50 17.31
C THR A 46 -0.83 10.00 17.18
N THR A 47 0.41 10.49 17.20
CA THR A 47 0.75 11.92 17.04
C THR A 47 0.70 12.41 15.59
N LYS A 48 0.62 11.50 14.61
CA LYS A 48 0.66 11.83 13.19
C LYS A 48 -0.74 12.21 12.69
N LYS A 49 -0.92 13.46 12.26
CA LYS A 49 -2.21 14.02 11.77
C LYS A 49 -2.93 13.14 10.73
N LEU A 50 -2.19 12.50 9.82
CA LEU A 50 -2.77 11.62 8.80
C LEU A 50 -3.48 10.39 9.37
N TYR A 51 -3.09 9.96 10.58
CA TYR A 51 -3.57 8.75 11.24
C TYR A 51 -4.55 9.05 12.37
N SER A 52 -4.56 10.27 12.93
CA SER A 52 -5.40 10.64 14.07
C SER A 52 -6.90 10.49 13.77
N GLN A 53 -7.34 10.79 12.54
CA GLN A 53 -8.72 10.60 12.10
C GLN A 53 -9.22 9.13 12.17
N TYR A 54 -8.28 8.18 12.20
CA TYR A 54 -8.56 6.75 12.25
C TYR A 54 -8.20 6.11 13.60
N ALA A 55 -7.80 6.90 14.60
CA ALA A 55 -7.40 6.42 15.93
C ALA A 55 -8.48 5.52 16.56
N GLY A 56 -8.07 4.35 17.08
CA GLY A 56 -8.97 3.36 17.68
C GLY A 56 -9.79 2.52 16.69
N LYS A 57 -9.75 2.80 15.38
CA LYS A 57 -10.52 2.08 14.36
C LYS A 57 -9.69 0.98 13.69
N ARG A 58 -10.35 -0.11 13.29
CA ARG A 58 -9.78 -1.11 12.37
C ARG A 58 -9.97 -0.64 10.93
N VAL A 59 -8.88 -0.50 10.20
CA VAL A 59 -8.87 0.00 8.81
C VAL A 59 -8.02 -0.88 7.90
N LEU A 60 -8.35 -0.87 6.60
CA LEU A 60 -7.58 -1.56 5.58
C LEU A 60 -6.44 -0.66 5.08
N THR A 61 -5.20 -0.99 5.46
CA THR A 61 -4.04 -0.11 5.27
C THR A 61 -2.90 -0.84 4.56
N CYS A 62 -2.06 -0.11 3.84
CA CYS A 62 -0.89 -0.73 3.21
C CYS A 62 0.27 -0.90 4.20
N ALA A 63 1.10 -1.92 4.00
CA ALA A 63 2.25 -2.20 4.86
C ALA A 63 3.24 -1.01 4.99
N LYS A 64 3.35 -0.16 3.95
CA LYS A 64 4.17 1.07 4.03
C LYS A 64 3.61 2.05 5.06
N CYS A 65 2.28 2.22 5.12
CA CYS A 65 1.62 3.10 6.09
C CYS A 65 1.80 2.60 7.53
N ILE A 66 1.67 1.29 7.74
CA ILE A 66 1.92 0.65 9.03
C ILE A 66 3.37 0.91 9.47
N LYS A 67 4.34 0.67 8.59
CA LYS A 67 5.76 0.93 8.88
C LYS A 67 6.03 2.41 9.17
N THR A 68 5.43 3.33 8.40
CA THR A 68 5.61 4.77 8.67
C THR A 68 5.01 5.20 9.99
N LEU A 69 3.95 4.55 10.47
CA LEU A 69 3.39 4.83 11.80
C LEU A 69 4.42 4.52 12.90
N ALA A 70 5.03 3.33 12.82
CA ALA A 70 5.96 2.80 13.83
C ALA A 70 7.33 3.51 13.87
N LYS A 71 7.72 4.23 12.81
CA LYS A 71 8.97 5.01 12.81
C LYS A 71 8.92 6.13 13.85
N ARG A 72 9.87 6.09 14.80
CA ARG A 72 10.25 7.20 15.67
C ARG A 72 11.04 8.23 14.84
N LYS A 73 10.95 9.50 15.21
CA LYS A 73 11.72 10.58 14.58
C LYS A 73 13.17 10.51 15.05
#